data_AF-A0AAD0XF07-F1
#
_entry.id   AF-A0AAD0XF07-F1
#
_cell.length_a   1.000
_cell.length_b   1.000
_cell.length_c   1.000
_cell.angle_alpha   90.00
_cell.angle_beta   90.00
_cell.angle_gamma   90.00
#
_symmetry.space_group_name_H-M   'P 1'
#
loop_
_entity.id
_entity.type
_entity.pdbx_description
1 polymer ?
#
loop_
_entity_poly.entity_id
_entity_poly.type
_entity_poly.pdbx_seq_one_letter_code
_entity_poly.pdbx_strand_id
1 'polypeptide(L)'
;METFSKATTHAFALGYVEQAQRYLSFMAEKLVNTEAKVIEYIDVYYVETLFWGASSHTIAVGWPLMPGSLQKLYINFHGKAPQN
;
A
#
# COMPACT_ATOMS: atom_id res chain seq x y z
N MET A 1 -5.92 -3.75 -9.33
CA MET A 1 -5.41 -3.46 -7.98
C MET A 1 -3.89 -3.49 -7.97
N GLU A 2 -3.26 -4.54 -8.49
CA GLU A 2 -1.80 -4.60 -8.66
C GLU A 2 -1.19 -3.39 -9.38
N THR A 3 -1.72 -2.97 -10.53
CA THR A 3 -1.23 -1.78 -11.24
C THR A 3 -1.28 -0.51 -10.39
N PHE A 4 -2.32 -0.38 -9.54
CA PHE A 4 -2.47 0.75 -8.64
C PHE A 4 -1.45 0.68 -7.49
N SER A 5 -1.19 -0.52 -6.97
CA SER A 5 -0.13 -0.76 -5.98
C SER A 5 1.25 -0.37 -6.50
N LYS A 6 1.60 -0.84 -7.71
CA LYS A 6 2.84 -0.46 -8.40
C LYS A 6 2.92 1.05 -8.61
N ALA A 7 1.82 1.71 -8.98
CA ALA A 7 1.78 3.17 -9.11
C ALA A 7 2.02 3.89 -7.77
N THR A 8 1.46 3.39 -6.66
CA THR A 8 1.73 3.92 -5.31
C THR A 8 3.20 3.79 -4.95
N THR A 9 3.80 2.61 -5.12
CA THR A 9 5.22 2.40 -4.82
C THR A 9 6.13 3.23 -5.73
N HIS A 10 5.79 3.37 -7.01
CA HIS A 10 6.55 4.18 -7.95
C HIS A 10 6.48 5.68 -7.61
N ALA A 11 5.31 6.18 -7.18
CA ALA A 11 5.17 7.57 -6.73
C ALA A 11 6.08 7.86 -5.53
N PHE A 12 6.21 6.94 -4.57
CA PHE A 12 7.20 7.08 -3.50
C PHE A 12 8.64 7.04 -4.02
N ALA A 13 8.96 6.14 -4.94
CA ALA A 13 10.30 6.02 -5.52
C ALA A 13 10.74 7.29 -6.28
N LEU A 14 9.79 8.00 -6.91
CA LEU A 14 10.02 9.27 -7.60
C LEU A 14 9.96 10.51 -6.69
N GLY A 15 9.68 10.33 -5.40
CA GLY A 15 9.54 11.44 -4.45
C GLY A 15 8.21 12.21 -4.56
N TYR A 16 7.22 11.68 -5.29
CA TYR A 16 5.87 12.25 -5.39
C TYR A 16 5.02 11.89 -4.17
N VAL A 17 5.49 12.29 -2.99
CA VAL A 17 4.96 11.87 -1.69
C VAL A 17 3.48 12.21 -1.54
N GLU A 18 3.06 13.43 -1.89
CA GLU A 18 1.64 13.81 -1.78
C GLU A 18 0.73 12.97 -2.67
N GLN A 19 1.20 12.62 -3.87
CA GLN A 19 0.43 11.79 -4.79
C GLN A 19 0.30 10.36 -4.26
N ALA A 20 1.40 9.80 -3.74
CA ALA A 20 1.40 8.49 -3.10
C ALA A 20 0.47 8.46 -1.88
N GLN A 21 0.45 9.52 -1.07
CA GLN A 21 -0.48 9.66 0.05
C GLN A 21 -1.93 9.73 -0.41
N ARG A 22 -2.26 10.47 -1.48
CA ARG A 22 -3.61 10.47 -2.07
C ARG A 22 -4.05 9.07 -2.51
N TYR A 23 -3.14 8.28 -3.08
CA TYR A 23 -3.43 6.89 -3.46
C TYR A 23 -3.68 6.00 -2.24
N LEU A 24 -2.88 6.15 -1.18
CA LEU A 24 -3.06 5.42 0.06
C LEU A 24 -4.38 5.78 0.75
N SER A 25 -4.75 7.07 0.81
CA SER A 25 -6.03 7.52 1.35
C SER A 25 -7.20 6.94 0.58
N PHE A 26 -7.14 6.97 -0.75
CA PHE A 26 -8.17 6.34 -1.60
C PHE A 26 -8.34 4.85 -1.27
N MET A 27 -7.25 4.10 -1.11
CA MET A 27 -7.34 2.67 -0.78
C MET A 27 -7.86 2.43 0.64
N ALA A 28 -7.45 3.26 1.60
CA ALA A 28 -7.94 3.16 2.97
C ALA A 28 -9.44 3.46 3.07
N GLU A 29 -9.94 4.46 2.34
CA GLU A 29 -11.37 4.77 2.26
C GLU A 29 -12.15 3.64 1.59
N LYS A 30 -11.62 3.04 0.52
CA LYS A 30 -12.23 1.89 -0.14
C LYS A 30 -12.31 0.67 0.77
N LEU A 31 -11.32 0.46 1.64
CA LEU A 31 -11.31 -0.65 2.59
C LEU A 31 -12.44 -0.55 3.63
N VAL A 32 -12.81 0.66 4.05
CA VAL A 32 -13.85 0.88 5.09
C VAL A 32 -15.28 0.81 4.52
N ASN A 33 -15.47 1.19 3.24
CA ASN A 33 -16.78 1.46 2.67
C ASN A 33 -17.21 0.47 1.56
N THR A 34 -16.78 -0.78 1.61
CA THR A 34 -17.01 -1.71 0.50
C THR A 34 -17.53 -3.08 0.92
N GLU A 35 -18.20 -3.74 -0.02
CA GLU A 35 -18.65 -5.13 0.10
C GLU A 35 -17.47 -6.08 0.32
N ALA A 36 -17.67 -7.15 1.09
CA ALA A 36 -16.62 -8.10 1.50
C ALA A 36 -15.74 -8.60 0.34
N LYS A 37 -16.33 -8.78 -0.84
CA LYS A 37 -15.62 -9.23 -2.04
C LYS A 37 -14.59 -8.22 -2.56
N VAL A 38 -14.82 -6.93 -2.39
CA VAL A 38 -13.87 -5.88 -2.77
C VAL A 38 -12.74 -5.77 -1.75
N ILE A 39 -13.02 -6.06 -0.47
CA ILE A 39 -11.98 -6.18 0.56
C ILE A 39 -11.01 -7.30 0.18
N GLU A 40 -11.50 -8.47 -0.25
CA GLU A 40 -10.64 -9.57 -0.73
C GLU A 40 -9.75 -9.14 -1.90
N TYR A 41 -10.26 -8.37 -2.86
CA TYR A 41 -9.45 -7.86 -3.97
C TYR A 41 -8.37 -6.84 -3.54
N ILE A 42 -8.64 -6.05 -2.51
CA ILE A 42 -7.67 -5.10 -1.95
C ILE A 42 -6.61 -5.85 -1.13
N ASP A 43 -7.05 -6.78 -0.28
CA ASP A 43 -6.21 -7.59 0.61
C ASP A 43 -5.25 -8.47 -0.18
N VAL A 44 -5.71 -9.11 -1.27
CA VAL A 44 -4.83 -9.95 -2.08
C VAL A 44 -4.00 -9.07 -3.02
N TYR A 45 -4.61 -8.42 -4.00
CA TYR A 45 -3.82 -7.90 -5.13
C TYR A 45 -3.11 -6.56 -4.90
N TYR A 46 -3.64 -5.71 -4.01
CA TYR A 46 -2.98 -4.44 -3.72
C TYR A 46 -1.85 -4.64 -2.73
N VAL A 47 -2.11 -5.32 -1.61
CA VAL A 47 -1.14 -5.52 -0.54
C VAL A 47 -0.02 -6.49 -0.93
N GLU A 48 -0.31 -7.56 -1.67
CA GLU A 48 0.71 -8.52 -2.13
C GLU A 48 1.85 -7.83 -2.88
N THR A 49 1.52 -6.83 -3.68
CA THR A 49 2.47 -6.18 -4.58
C THR A 49 2.98 -4.82 -4.10
N LEU A 50 2.45 -4.32 -2.99
CA LEU A 50 2.88 -3.03 -2.42
C LEU A 50 4.29 -3.15 -1.87
N PHE A 51 5.17 -2.20 -2.22
CA PHE A 51 6.60 -2.23 -1.88
C PHE A 51 7.40 -3.42 -2.44
N TRP A 52 6.83 -4.26 -3.29
CA TRP A 52 7.60 -5.35 -3.89
C TRP A 52 8.73 -4.77 -4.77
N GLY A 53 9.98 -5.13 -4.44
CA GLY A 53 11.17 -4.65 -5.12
C GLY A 53 11.49 -3.17 -4.84
N ALA A 54 10.83 -2.56 -3.85
CA ALA A 54 11.11 -1.18 -3.47
C ALA A 54 12.43 -1.08 -2.71
N SER A 55 13.20 -0.02 -2.99
CA SER A 55 14.45 0.25 -2.27
C SER A 55 14.20 0.55 -0.78
N SER A 56 15.23 0.35 0.05
CA SER A 56 15.17 0.70 1.48
C SER A 56 14.79 2.16 1.70
N HIS A 57 15.23 3.07 0.81
CA HIS A 57 14.82 4.48 0.84
C HIS A 57 13.31 4.65 0.56
N THR A 58 12.79 4.00 -0.47
CA THR A 58 11.36 4.05 -0.83
C THR A 58 10.48 3.54 0.31
N ILE A 59 10.89 2.45 0.96
CA ILE A 59 10.19 1.89 2.12
C ILE A 59 10.28 2.84 3.31
N ALA A 60 11.45 3.38 3.62
CA ALA A 60 11.65 4.31 4.73
C ALA A 60 10.80 5.58 4.60
N VAL A 61 10.56 6.06 3.37
CA VAL A 61 9.68 7.19 3.09
C VAL A 61 8.21 6.77 3.12
N GLY A 62 7.85 5.67 2.47
CA GLY A 62 6.46 5.30 2.24
C GLY A 62 5.78 4.61 3.43
N TRP A 63 6.48 3.73 4.15
CA TRP A 63 5.88 2.93 5.23
C TRP A 63 5.34 3.78 6.40
N PRO A 64 6.04 4.82 6.89
CA PRO A 64 5.52 5.70 7.94
C PRO A 64 4.27 6.48 7.52
N LEU A 65 4.04 6.65 6.22
CA LEU A 65 2.90 7.40 5.66
C LEU A 65 1.69 6.50 5.35
N MET A 66 1.82 5.18 5.53
CA MET A 66 0.69 4.29 5.34
C MET A 66 -0.38 4.48 6.41
N PRO A 67 -1.67 4.56 6.02
CA PRO A 67 -2.78 4.50 6.95
C PRO A 67 -2.74 3.21 7.79
N GLY A 68 -3.06 3.32 9.08
CA GLY A 68 -2.96 2.20 10.02
C GLY A 68 -3.81 0.98 9.64
N SER A 69 -4.93 1.16 8.94
CA SER A 69 -5.74 0.05 8.41
C SER A 69 -4.99 -0.75 7.33
N LEU A 70 -4.31 -0.06 6.42
CA LEU A 70 -3.50 -0.69 5.37
C LEU A 70 -2.21 -1.29 5.94
N GLN A 71 -1.60 -0.68 6.97
CA GLN A 71 -0.44 -1.28 7.66
C GLN A 71 -0.82 -2.62 8.31
N LYS A 72 -1.97 -2.68 8.99
CA LYS A 72 -2.50 -3.92 9.57
C LYS A 72 -2.75 -4.97 8.51
N LEU A 73 -3.40 -4.58 7.40
CA LEU A 73 -3.65 -5.48 6.27
C LEU A 73 -2.34 -6.04 5.69
N TYR A 74 -1.35 -5.16 5.48
CA TYR A 74 -0.02 -5.55 5.03
C TYR A 74 0.66 -6.55 5.97
N ILE A 75 0.69 -6.27 7.27
CA ILE A 75 1.33 -7.16 8.25
C ILE A 75 0.59 -8.49 8.36
N ASN A 76 -0.75 -8.50 8.28
CA ASN A 76 -1.52 -9.73 8.32
C ASN A 76 -1.24 -10.62 7.10
N PHE A 77 -1.07 -10.02 5.92
CA PHE A 77 -0.76 -10.73 4.69
C PHE A 77 0.70 -11.25 4.66
N HIS A 78 1.67 -10.38 4.98
CA HIS A 78 3.11 -10.68 4.84
C HIS A 78 3.78 -11.18 6.12
N GLY A 79 3.09 -11.13 7.26
CA GLY A 79 3.60 -11.46 8.60
C GLY A 79 4.52 -10.40 9.23
N LYS A 80 4.94 -9.38 8.47
CA LYS A 80 5.88 -8.34 8.93
C LYS A 80 5.75 -7.05 8.12
N ALA A 81 6.36 -5.97 8.64
CA ALA A 81 6.54 -4.72 7.89
C ALA A 81 7.45 -4.93 6.66
N PRO A 82 7.32 -4.10 5.61
CA PRO A 82 8.19 -4.18 4.43
C PRO A 82 9.65 -4.01 4.82
N GLN A 83 10.49 -4.88 4.27
CA GLN A 83 11.94 -4.89 4.43
C GLN A 83 12.54 -5.07 3.05
N ASN A 84 13.65 -4.38 2.77
CA ASN A 84 14.45 -4.56 1.56
C ASN A 84 15.78 -5.20 1.95
#